data_AF-A0A7D8YNI5-F1
#
_entry.id   AF-A0A7D8YNI5-F1
#
_cell.length_a   1.000
_cell.length_b   1.000
_cell.length_c   1.000
_cell.angle_alpha   90.00
_cell.angle_beta   90.00
_cell.angle_gamma   90.00
#
_symmetry.space_group_name_H-M   'P 1'
#
loop_
_entity.id
_entity.type
_entity.pdbx_description
1 polymer ?
#
loop_
_entity_poly.entity_id
_entity_poly.type
_entity_poly.pdbx_seq_one_letter_code
_entity_poly.pdbx_strand_id
1 'polypeptide(L)'
;MRQMIAAASAVLVLGCGQAAVLANGSTKVAMLEISGTPTGQPSPFNWLFGDAEPTLRDYVQSVRTAAGDASLDAIVVRLKDATLTTAQIHEIGAALNHAREHGKRVVLFAENYGGAELLLGAHADQRLIQSGGGVFFPGVLMEEMYLADMLEWAGVKAQLVQVGDYKGANETMTRTAPSKAWDDNITNLLDGIYGNLTTTLGRGMGMSSGEVEDALGKIWFADGATGVEAGVIDAEVDLAVLTDWLGSHMDAVEIAWTDLEVGSGGSSIDTSNPFAIFQMLSRTPSHTPKRETIAIVHVEGAIMDGDSSAGSLFGGATAGSRTLRNALETVLAEDQIKGVIVRIDSPGGSAIASEVIWQGLERVKSEKPVWVSIGDMAASGGYYIAVGGDKIYANPSSIVGSIGVVGGKYAVGDLYDKLKINVVTRSRGPMAEMFASNQPWDERQQALIREKMAETYDLFASRVRSGRPSIDLDKTAEGRLFVGTQAVELGMVDAIGGLEETITDLAGELGLARYDVMHYPGPKSFDDFMKQLTRGFGVSAGGVQLGQGTGPLDVVGAALRDTLGERRWSQVRDALNGALLLRDEPVILISPRALIFR
;
A
#
# COMPACT_ATOMS: atom_id res chain seq x y z
N MET A 1 50.72 -78.63 16.76
CA MET A 1 50.08 -77.45 17.36
C MET A 1 50.56 -76.18 16.65
N ARG A 2 50.27 -75.77 15.41
CA ARG A 2 49.37 -76.16 14.31
C ARG A 2 47.95 -76.52 14.77
N GLN A 3 47.03 -75.60 14.44
CA GLN A 3 45.61 -75.50 14.82
C GLN A 3 45.37 -75.06 16.27
N MET A 4 44.91 -73.81 16.43
CA MET A 4 44.27 -73.17 17.61
C MET A 4 44.79 -71.79 18.03
N ILE A 5 45.38 -70.98 17.14
CA ILE A 5 45.45 -69.52 17.34
C ILE A 5 45.20 -68.85 15.99
N ALA A 6 43.93 -68.78 15.59
CA ALA A 6 43.46 -68.05 14.40
C ALA A 6 42.09 -67.42 14.68
N ALA A 7 41.94 -66.80 15.85
CA ALA A 7 40.70 -66.15 16.29
C ALA A 7 40.92 -64.83 17.05
N ALA A 8 42.05 -64.14 16.85
CA ALA A 8 42.36 -62.91 17.58
C ALA A 8 42.97 -61.78 16.73
N SER A 9 42.78 -61.79 15.40
CA SER A 9 43.29 -60.71 14.53
C SER A 9 42.29 -60.21 13.48
N ALA A 10 40.99 -60.46 13.67
CA ALA A 10 39.94 -60.05 12.73
C ALA A 10 38.96 -58.99 13.28
N VAL A 11 39.28 -58.30 14.39
CA VAL A 11 38.35 -57.34 15.04
C VAL A 11 38.91 -55.90 15.13
N LEU A 12 40.00 -55.58 14.42
CA LEU A 12 40.63 -54.25 14.56
C LEU A 12 40.96 -53.52 13.25
N VAL A 13 40.19 -53.75 12.17
CA VAL A 13 40.26 -52.95 10.91
C VAL A 13 38.88 -52.68 10.29
N LEU A 14 37.81 -52.61 11.10
CA LEU A 14 36.46 -52.22 10.60
C LEU A 14 35.85 -51.05 11.40
N GLY A 15 36.72 -50.16 11.92
CA GLY A 15 36.34 -49.04 12.78
C GLY A 15 36.74 -47.66 12.25
N CYS A 16 36.92 -47.49 10.94
CA CYS A 16 37.15 -46.20 10.28
C CYS A 16 36.67 -46.31 8.83
N GLY A 17 35.37 -46.07 8.61
CA GLY A 17 34.80 -46.13 7.27
C GLY A 17 33.30 -46.36 7.25
N GLN A 18 32.55 -45.65 8.11
CA GLN A 18 31.10 -45.43 7.99
C GLN A 18 30.68 -44.40 9.04
N ALA A 19 31.21 -43.19 8.90
CA ALA A 19 30.53 -41.98 9.33
C ALA A 19 30.40 -41.11 8.08
N ALA A 20 29.79 -41.69 7.05
CA ALA A 20 29.32 -40.98 5.89
C ALA A 20 27.80 -40.90 6.03
N VAL A 21 27.34 -39.67 6.23
CA VAL A 21 26.05 -39.17 5.74
C VAL A 21 24.83 -39.90 6.30
N LEU A 22 24.42 -39.52 7.51
CA LEU A 22 22.98 -39.39 7.78
C LEU A 22 22.52 -38.17 6.97
N ALA A 23 22.27 -38.37 5.67
CA ALA A 23 21.47 -37.41 4.90
C ALA A 23 20.07 -37.47 5.51
N ASN A 24 19.64 -36.37 6.13
CA ASN A 24 18.22 -36.12 6.31
C ASN A 24 17.62 -36.11 4.89
N GLY A 25 16.88 -37.17 4.56
CA GLY A 25 16.61 -37.55 3.18
C GLY A 25 15.58 -36.70 2.42
N SER A 26 14.97 -35.70 3.05
CA SER A 26 14.03 -34.80 2.37
C SER A 26 14.17 -33.37 2.91
N THR A 27 14.27 -32.42 1.98
CA THR A 27 14.29 -30.98 2.24
C THR A 27 12.90 -30.43 1.96
N LYS A 28 12.29 -29.75 2.93
CA LYS A 28 10.94 -29.19 2.76
C LYS A 28 11.02 -27.74 2.30
N VAL A 29 10.36 -27.45 1.18
CA VAL A 29 10.42 -26.15 0.51
C VAL A 29 9.02 -25.57 0.42
N ALA A 30 8.86 -24.33 0.89
CA ALA A 30 7.61 -23.59 0.74
C ALA A 30 7.64 -22.72 -0.52
N MET A 31 6.62 -22.81 -1.37
CA MET A 31 6.41 -21.90 -2.49
C MET A 31 5.55 -20.72 -2.06
N LEU A 32 6.05 -19.49 -2.24
CA LEU A 32 5.31 -18.25 -2.07
C LEU A 32 5.11 -17.61 -3.44
N GLU A 33 3.89 -17.62 -3.95
CA GLU A 33 3.54 -16.90 -5.17
C GLU A 33 2.95 -15.53 -4.83
N ILE A 34 3.49 -14.49 -5.48
CA ILE A 34 2.97 -13.12 -5.37
C ILE A 34 2.48 -12.72 -6.76
N SER A 35 1.25 -12.23 -6.82
CA SER A 35 0.54 -11.81 -8.03
C SER A 35 -0.30 -10.58 -7.73
N GLY A 36 -0.64 -9.79 -8.76
CA GLY A 36 -1.47 -8.60 -8.61
C GLY A 36 -0.79 -7.48 -7.80
N THR A 37 -1.59 -6.63 -7.15
CA THR A 37 -1.08 -5.50 -6.36
C THR A 37 -1.56 -5.64 -4.92
N PRO A 38 -0.69 -6.07 -3.99
CA PRO A 38 -1.07 -6.27 -2.60
C PRO A 38 -1.74 -5.02 -2.02
N THR A 39 -2.92 -5.22 -1.42
CA THR A 39 -3.68 -4.10 -0.85
C THR A 39 -3.19 -3.75 0.56
N GLY A 40 -3.39 -2.49 0.97
CA GLY A 40 -3.07 -2.04 2.34
C GLY A 40 -4.09 -2.53 3.38
N GLN A 41 -5.35 -2.71 2.97
CA GLN A 41 -6.44 -3.15 3.82
C GLN A 41 -7.23 -4.31 3.21
N PRO A 42 -7.68 -5.26 4.05
CA PRO A 42 -8.56 -6.33 3.57
C PRO A 42 -9.93 -5.75 3.18
N SER A 43 -10.42 -6.13 2.01
CA SER A 43 -11.78 -5.79 1.55
C SER A 43 -12.65 -7.05 1.47
N PRO A 44 -13.75 -7.14 2.25
CA PRO A 44 -14.59 -8.33 2.30
C PRO A 44 -15.38 -8.58 1.01
N PHE A 45 -15.39 -7.62 0.07
CA PHE A 45 -16.17 -7.69 -1.16
C PHE A 45 -15.33 -7.66 -2.44
N ASN A 46 -13.99 -7.67 -2.34
CA ASN A 46 -13.14 -7.70 -3.54
C ASN A 46 -13.39 -8.94 -4.41
N TRP A 47 -13.79 -10.05 -3.80
CA TRP A 47 -14.15 -11.28 -4.52
C TRP A 47 -15.32 -11.09 -5.52
N LEU A 48 -16.12 -10.03 -5.42
CA LEU A 48 -17.18 -9.71 -6.38
C LEU A 48 -16.64 -9.26 -7.75
N PHE A 49 -15.36 -8.87 -7.80
CA PHE A 49 -14.72 -8.31 -8.99
C PHE A 49 -13.52 -9.13 -9.48
N GLY A 50 -13.25 -10.29 -8.87
CA GLY A 50 -12.09 -11.14 -9.16
C GLY A 50 -11.76 -12.04 -7.97
N ASP A 51 -10.57 -12.62 -7.92
CA ASP A 51 -10.09 -13.29 -6.71
C ASP A 51 -9.76 -12.25 -5.62
N ALA A 52 -9.99 -12.60 -4.35
CA ALA A 52 -9.63 -11.71 -3.25
C ALA A 52 -8.10 -11.61 -3.15
N GLU A 53 -7.54 -10.47 -3.56
CA GLU A 53 -6.10 -10.25 -3.47
C GLU A 53 -5.64 -10.14 -2.00
N PRO A 54 -4.60 -10.88 -1.59
CA PRO A 54 -4.08 -10.77 -0.24
C PRO A 54 -3.53 -9.37 0.06
N THR A 55 -3.52 -9.00 1.35
CA THR A 55 -2.89 -7.75 1.77
C THR A 55 -1.37 -7.89 1.81
N LEU A 56 -0.65 -6.76 1.75
CA LEU A 56 0.80 -6.76 1.99
C LEU A 56 1.16 -7.46 3.31
N ARG A 57 0.38 -7.18 4.35
CA ARG A 57 0.57 -7.77 5.67
C ARG A 57 0.39 -9.29 5.67
N ASP A 58 -0.52 -9.83 4.87
CA ASP A 58 -0.70 -11.28 4.75
C ASP A 58 0.56 -11.95 4.19
N TYR A 59 1.18 -11.35 3.16
CA TYR A 59 2.46 -11.83 2.62
C TYR A 59 3.58 -11.78 3.66
N VAL A 60 3.76 -10.63 4.33
CA VAL A 60 4.79 -10.45 5.36
C VAL A 60 4.60 -11.44 6.51
N GLN A 61 3.37 -11.59 7.02
CA GLN A 61 3.07 -12.49 8.13
C GLN A 61 3.25 -13.95 7.74
N SER A 62 2.93 -14.33 6.51
CA SER A 62 3.11 -15.70 6.05
C SER A 62 4.59 -16.07 5.96
N VAL A 63 5.44 -15.18 5.44
CA VAL A 63 6.91 -15.35 5.46
C VAL A 63 7.44 -15.43 6.89
N ARG A 64 7.02 -14.53 7.78
CA ARG A 64 7.45 -14.55 9.20
C ARG A 64 7.01 -15.81 9.94
N THR A 65 5.84 -16.34 9.61
CA THR A 65 5.35 -17.61 10.17
C THR A 65 6.21 -18.78 9.68
N ALA A 66 6.50 -18.83 8.38
CA ALA A 66 7.39 -19.83 7.80
C ALA A 66 8.83 -19.76 8.34
N ALA A 67 9.33 -18.56 8.67
CA ALA A 67 10.62 -18.39 9.34
C ALA A 67 10.71 -19.16 10.67
N GLY A 68 9.61 -19.23 11.43
CA GLY A 68 9.52 -19.95 12.70
C GLY A 68 9.22 -21.45 12.58
N ASP A 69 8.84 -21.94 11.40
CA ASP A 69 8.51 -23.36 11.20
C ASP A 69 9.79 -24.19 11.05
N ALA A 70 10.18 -24.90 12.10
CA ALA A 70 11.36 -25.76 12.10
C ALA A 70 11.31 -26.92 11.08
N SER A 71 10.14 -27.22 10.50
CA SER A 71 10.00 -28.24 9.45
C SER A 71 10.36 -27.74 8.05
N LEU A 72 10.40 -26.42 7.83
CA LEU A 72 10.75 -25.81 6.54
C LEU A 72 12.24 -25.53 6.47
N ASP A 73 12.87 -25.87 5.35
CA ASP A 73 14.29 -25.60 5.11
C ASP A 73 14.48 -24.41 4.17
N ALA A 74 13.53 -24.18 3.26
CA ALA A 74 13.61 -23.11 2.26
C ALA A 74 12.27 -22.46 1.94
N ILE A 75 12.34 -21.23 1.44
CA ILE A 75 11.24 -20.49 0.83
C ILE A 75 11.66 -20.13 -0.59
N VAL A 76 10.87 -20.58 -1.57
CA VAL A 76 10.96 -20.13 -2.97
C VAL A 76 9.90 -19.06 -3.17
N VAL A 77 10.31 -17.85 -3.50
CA VAL A 77 9.42 -16.75 -3.87
C VAL A 77 9.32 -16.73 -5.38
N ARG A 78 8.10 -16.73 -5.92
CA ARG A 78 7.84 -16.51 -7.33
C ARG A 78 7.01 -15.24 -7.51
N LEU A 79 7.62 -14.24 -8.15
CA LEU A 79 6.92 -13.05 -8.60
C LEU A 79 6.31 -13.36 -9.97
N LYS A 80 4.98 -13.41 -10.04
CA LYS A 80 4.25 -13.62 -11.30
C LYS A 80 4.08 -12.28 -12.02
N ASP A 81 2.88 -11.71 -11.96
CA ASP A 81 2.51 -10.40 -12.47
C ASP A 81 2.44 -9.35 -11.34
N ALA A 82 3.17 -9.61 -10.24
CA ALA A 82 3.17 -8.75 -9.06
C ALA A 82 3.63 -7.34 -9.40
N THR A 83 2.80 -6.36 -9.06
CA THR A 83 3.17 -4.94 -9.14
C THR A 83 3.40 -4.44 -7.72
N LEU A 84 4.66 -4.26 -7.35
CA LEU A 84 5.06 -3.88 -6.01
C LEU A 84 5.68 -2.49 -5.98
N THR A 85 5.30 -1.68 -5.01
CA THR A 85 5.98 -0.42 -4.72
C THR A 85 7.29 -0.66 -3.97
N THR A 86 8.19 0.33 -3.95
CA THR A 86 9.47 0.20 -3.25
C THR A 86 9.28 -0.01 -1.74
N ALA A 87 8.27 0.62 -1.12
CA ALA A 87 7.94 0.35 0.28
C ALA A 87 7.48 -1.10 0.48
N GLN A 88 6.60 -1.61 -0.39
CA GLN A 88 6.13 -3.00 -0.32
C GLN A 88 7.29 -4.01 -0.46
N ILE A 89 8.21 -3.77 -1.41
CA ILE A 89 9.41 -4.58 -1.58
C ILE A 89 10.26 -4.58 -0.31
N HIS A 90 10.42 -3.43 0.34
CA HIS A 90 11.17 -3.34 1.60
C HIS A 90 10.52 -4.15 2.73
N GLU A 91 9.19 -4.11 2.87
CA GLU A 91 8.48 -4.86 3.92
C GLU A 91 8.53 -6.37 3.69
N ILE A 92 8.34 -6.83 2.45
CA ILE A 92 8.49 -8.25 2.09
C ILE A 92 9.97 -8.66 2.25
N GLY A 93 10.90 -7.85 1.76
CA GLY A 93 12.34 -8.09 1.86
C GLY A 93 12.84 -8.17 3.30
N ALA A 94 12.29 -7.37 4.22
CA ALA A 94 12.57 -7.46 5.65
C ALA A 94 12.10 -8.81 6.22
N ALA A 95 10.93 -9.30 5.80
CA ALA A 95 10.43 -10.63 6.18
C ALA A 95 11.34 -11.76 5.64
N LEU A 96 11.80 -11.64 4.39
CA LEU A 96 12.73 -12.61 3.78
C LEU A 96 14.08 -12.62 4.50
N ASN A 97 14.62 -11.45 4.85
CA ASN A 97 15.84 -11.37 5.66
C ASN A 97 15.63 -12.03 7.03
N HIS A 98 14.50 -11.78 7.69
CA HIS A 98 14.16 -12.45 8.94
C HIS A 98 14.11 -13.98 8.79
N ALA A 99 13.56 -14.50 7.68
CA ALA A 99 13.57 -15.94 7.39
C ALA A 99 15.00 -16.48 7.23
N ARG A 100 15.88 -15.74 6.56
CA ARG A 100 17.31 -16.11 6.40
C ARG A 100 18.06 -16.12 7.73
N GLU A 101 17.81 -15.12 8.58
CA GLU A 101 18.37 -15.06 9.93
C GLU A 101 17.91 -16.24 10.80
N HIS A 102 16.74 -16.82 10.51
CA HIS A 102 16.21 -18.04 11.13
C HIS A 102 16.60 -19.33 10.40
N GLY A 103 17.60 -19.26 9.51
CA GLY A 103 18.21 -20.41 8.85
C GLY A 103 17.43 -20.94 7.64
N LYS A 104 16.41 -20.22 7.15
CA LYS A 104 15.73 -20.59 5.90
C LYS A 104 16.57 -20.16 4.70
N ARG A 105 16.73 -21.05 3.72
CA ARG A 105 17.24 -20.65 2.41
C ARG A 105 16.16 -19.90 1.65
N VAL A 106 16.45 -18.72 1.12
CA VAL A 106 15.50 -17.95 0.30
C VAL A 106 15.95 -17.95 -1.16
N VAL A 107 15.07 -18.38 -2.06
CA VAL A 107 15.31 -18.40 -3.51
C VAL A 107 14.23 -17.54 -4.17
N LEU A 108 14.62 -16.55 -4.96
CA LEU A 108 13.71 -15.83 -5.83
C LEU A 108 13.75 -16.46 -7.23
N PHE A 109 12.59 -16.82 -7.76
CA PHE A 109 12.41 -17.26 -9.13
C PHE A 109 11.49 -16.28 -9.87
N ALA A 110 11.87 -15.84 -11.06
CA ALA A 110 11.01 -15.03 -11.92
C ALA A 110 11.24 -15.34 -13.40
N GLU A 111 10.20 -15.16 -14.21
CA GLU A 111 10.27 -15.32 -15.66
C GLU A 111 11.12 -14.23 -16.33
N ASN A 112 11.09 -13.02 -15.78
CA ASN A 112 11.92 -11.89 -16.19
C ASN A 112 12.33 -11.12 -14.93
N TYR A 113 13.45 -10.40 -14.99
CA TYR A 113 13.88 -9.53 -13.90
C TYR A 113 13.77 -8.06 -14.30
N GLY A 114 12.81 -7.37 -13.70
CA GLY A 114 12.69 -5.93 -13.71
C GLY A 114 13.22 -5.31 -12.40
N GLY A 115 12.85 -4.05 -12.16
CA GLY A 115 13.22 -3.35 -10.92
C GLY A 115 12.69 -4.03 -9.66
N ALA A 116 11.46 -4.55 -9.67
CA ALA A 116 10.86 -5.20 -8.51
C ALA A 116 11.59 -6.50 -8.15
N GLU A 117 11.87 -7.34 -9.14
CA GLU A 117 12.56 -8.62 -8.98
C GLU A 117 14.01 -8.42 -8.55
N LEU A 118 14.72 -7.44 -9.13
CA LEU A 118 16.10 -7.14 -8.72
C LEU A 118 16.17 -6.66 -7.27
N LEU A 119 15.28 -5.74 -6.87
CA LEU A 119 15.24 -5.21 -5.51
C LEU A 119 14.82 -6.27 -4.49
N LEU A 120 13.77 -7.06 -4.78
CA LEU A 120 13.37 -8.14 -3.89
C LEU A 120 14.43 -9.24 -3.85
N GLY A 121 15.06 -9.52 -5.00
CA GLY A 121 16.14 -10.50 -5.15
C GLY A 121 17.38 -10.15 -4.33
N ALA A 122 17.61 -8.87 -4.03
CA ALA A 122 18.65 -8.42 -3.10
C ALA A 122 18.43 -8.92 -1.65
N HIS A 123 17.22 -9.40 -1.33
CA HIS A 123 16.89 -10.04 -0.05
C HIS A 123 16.95 -11.57 -0.09
N ALA A 124 17.14 -12.18 -1.27
CA ALA A 124 17.24 -13.61 -1.45
C ALA A 124 18.69 -14.11 -1.37
N ASP A 125 18.87 -15.40 -1.09
CA ASP A 125 20.17 -16.06 -1.19
C ASP A 125 20.51 -16.46 -2.64
N GLN A 126 19.49 -16.68 -3.47
CA GLN A 126 19.61 -17.03 -4.88
C GLN A 126 18.56 -16.31 -5.72
N ARG A 127 18.95 -15.83 -6.90
CA ARG A 127 18.15 -15.14 -7.90
C ARG A 127 18.18 -15.97 -9.17
N LEU A 128 17.11 -16.70 -9.42
CA LEU A 128 16.94 -17.59 -10.56
C LEU A 128 16.02 -16.93 -11.58
N ILE A 129 16.42 -16.95 -12.83
CA ILE A 129 15.60 -16.50 -13.95
C ILE A 129 15.20 -17.69 -14.82
N GLN A 130 13.97 -17.67 -15.35
CA GLN A 130 13.57 -18.62 -16.39
C GLN A 130 14.56 -18.58 -17.56
N SER A 131 14.97 -19.75 -18.07
CA SER A 131 15.82 -19.81 -19.25
C SER A 131 15.20 -19.06 -20.44
N GLY A 132 15.96 -18.13 -21.03
CA GLY A 132 15.48 -17.23 -22.09
C GLY A 132 14.69 -16.01 -21.59
N GLY A 133 14.58 -15.82 -20.27
CA GLY A 133 14.02 -14.61 -19.65
C GLY A 133 14.92 -13.39 -19.84
N GLY A 134 14.30 -12.21 -19.81
CA GLY A 134 14.98 -10.92 -19.93
C GLY A 134 15.32 -10.30 -18.57
N VAL A 135 16.40 -9.52 -18.54
CA VAL A 135 16.78 -8.67 -17.42
C VAL A 135 16.77 -7.21 -17.90
N PHE A 136 16.11 -6.33 -17.15
CA PHE A 136 15.92 -4.94 -17.55
C PHE A 136 15.75 -4.01 -16.35
N PHE A 137 16.66 -3.05 -16.20
CA PHE A 137 16.49 -1.96 -15.23
C PHE A 137 16.99 -0.62 -15.79
N PRO A 138 16.09 0.35 -16.09
CA PRO A 138 16.48 1.67 -16.59
C PRO A 138 17.16 2.58 -15.59
N GLY A 139 17.03 2.28 -14.30
CA GLY A 139 17.13 3.29 -13.25
C GLY A 139 15.80 4.01 -13.04
N VAL A 140 15.89 5.24 -12.50
CA VAL A 140 14.73 6.05 -12.10
C VAL A 140 14.59 7.23 -13.05
N LEU A 141 13.38 7.43 -13.58
CA LEU A 141 13.00 8.58 -14.39
C LEU A 141 11.82 9.28 -13.72
N MET A 142 11.90 10.60 -13.61
CA MET A 142 10.75 11.44 -13.31
C MET A 142 10.63 12.50 -14.40
N GLU A 143 9.42 12.68 -14.93
CA GLU A 143 9.14 13.65 -15.97
C GLU A 143 7.97 14.53 -15.51
N GLU A 144 8.15 15.85 -15.59
CA GLU A 144 7.15 16.83 -15.18
C GLU A 144 6.68 17.64 -16.39
N MET A 145 5.37 17.71 -16.58
CA MET A 145 4.77 18.56 -17.61
C MET A 145 4.48 19.95 -17.06
N TYR A 146 4.96 20.99 -17.75
CA TYR A 146 4.69 22.38 -17.43
C TYR A 146 3.66 22.96 -18.40
N LEU A 147 2.50 23.32 -17.86
CA LEU A 147 1.28 23.64 -18.60
C LEU A 147 0.97 25.13 -18.66
N ALA A 148 1.80 26.02 -18.09
CA ALA A 148 1.49 27.45 -18.03
C ALA A 148 1.19 28.05 -19.41
N ASP A 149 2.05 27.78 -20.42
CA ASP A 149 1.84 28.29 -21.78
C ASP A 149 0.56 27.72 -22.43
N MET A 150 0.25 26.44 -22.16
CA MET A 150 -0.97 25.81 -22.66
C MET A 150 -2.22 26.42 -22.00
N LEU A 151 -2.18 26.66 -20.69
CA LEU A 151 -3.27 27.29 -19.94
C LEU A 151 -3.48 28.73 -20.39
N GLU A 152 -2.41 29.50 -20.58
CA GLU A 152 -2.47 30.85 -21.13
C GLU A 152 -3.10 30.85 -22.54
N TRP A 153 -2.63 29.97 -23.43
CA TRP A 153 -3.23 29.80 -24.76
C TRP A 153 -4.72 29.43 -24.71
N ALA A 154 -5.11 28.61 -23.73
CA ALA A 154 -6.50 28.21 -23.54
C ALA A 154 -7.38 29.36 -23.02
N GLY A 155 -6.81 30.43 -22.47
CA GLY A 155 -7.54 31.48 -21.77
C GLY A 155 -7.86 31.11 -20.32
N VAL A 156 -7.01 30.29 -19.70
CA VAL A 156 -7.13 29.85 -18.31
C VAL A 156 -5.96 30.44 -17.51
N LYS A 157 -6.27 31.23 -16.48
CA LYS A 157 -5.28 31.81 -15.57
C LYS A 157 -5.25 31.00 -14.28
N ALA A 158 -4.14 30.29 -14.05
CA ALA A 158 -3.87 29.62 -12.80
C ALA A 158 -3.36 30.64 -11.77
N GLN A 159 -4.18 30.97 -10.77
CA GLN A 159 -3.80 31.82 -9.65
C GLN A 159 -3.62 30.96 -8.41
N LEU A 160 -2.46 30.31 -8.36
CA LEU A 160 -2.05 29.46 -7.25
C LEU A 160 -1.02 30.20 -6.42
N VAL A 161 -1.20 30.16 -5.11
CA VAL A 161 -0.32 30.76 -4.11
C VAL A 161 0.31 29.63 -3.34
N GLN A 162 1.63 29.72 -3.14
CA GLN A 162 2.39 28.81 -2.30
C GLN A 162 3.04 29.58 -1.15
N VAL A 163 3.18 28.90 -0.01
CA VAL A 163 3.99 29.29 1.15
C VAL A 163 4.99 28.16 1.35
N GLY A 164 6.26 28.46 1.09
CA GLY A 164 7.33 27.50 0.90
C GLY A 164 8.02 27.65 -0.45
N ASP A 165 9.31 27.97 -0.44
CA ASP A 165 10.11 28.10 -1.68
C ASP A 165 10.18 26.80 -2.48
N TYR A 166 10.15 25.65 -1.78
CA TYR A 166 10.20 24.30 -2.35
C TYR A 166 8.81 23.68 -2.50
N LYS A 167 7.73 24.43 -2.23
CA LYS A 167 6.36 23.92 -2.36
C LYS A 167 5.91 23.97 -3.81
N GLY A 168 6.50 23.13 -4.67
CA GLY A 168 6.38 23.24 -6.13
C GLY A 168 5.17 22.58 -6.79
N ALA A 169 4.21 22.03 -6.02
CA ALA A 169 3.06 21.29 -6.57
C ALA A 169 2.16 22.12 -7.52
N ASN A 170 2.25 23.45 -7.49
CA ASN A 170 1.57 24.37 -8.41
C ASN A 170 2.43 24.80 -9.61
N GLU A 171 3.73 24.52 -9.62
CA GLU A 171 4.65 25.05 -10.64
C GLU A 171 4.32 24.50 -12.03
N THR A 172 3.92 23.23 -12.11
CA THR A 172 3.44 22.60 -13.36
C THR A 172 2.23 23.31 -13.97
N MET A 173 1.47 24.10 -13.21
CA MET A 173 0.35 24.89 -13.73
C MET A 173 0.64 26.40 -13.82
N THR A 174 1.71 26.89 -13.19
CA THR A 174 1.98 28.33 -13.05
C THR A 174 3.28 28.78 -13.69
N ARG A 175 4.13 27.83 -14.11
CA ARG A 175 5.43 28.07 -14.74
C ARG A 175 5.58 27.24 -16.01
N THR A 176 6.57 27.59 -16.82
CA THR A 176 6.96 26.85 -18.03
C THR A 176 8.15 25.91 -17.81
N ALA A 177 8.79 26.01 -16.65
CA ALA A 177 9.94 25.23 -16.20
C ALA A 177 10.03 25.32 -14.66
N PRO A 178 10.70 24.36 -14.00
CA PRO A 178 10.86 24.39 -12.54
C PRO A 178 11.56 25.66 -12.07
N SER A 179 11.19 26.14 -10.88
CA SER A 179 12.02 27.06 -10.12
C SER A 179 13.31 26.37 -9.67
N LYS A 180 14.37 27.15 -9.39
CA LYS A 180 15.63 26.58 -8.90
C LYS A 180 15.43 25.76 -7.61
N ALA A 181 14.58 26.25 -6.70
CA ALA A 181 14.32 25.55 -5.45
C ALA A 181 13.64 24.20 -5.69
N TRP A 182 12.59 24.17 -6.52
CA TRP A 182 11.92 22.93 -6.88
C TRP A 182 12.86 21.96 -7.60
N ASP A 183 13.60 22.43 -8.60
CA ASP A 183 14.58 21.65 -9.37
C ASP A 183 15.64 21.01 -8.47
N ASP A 184 16.24 21.80 -7.56
CA ASP A 184 17.22 21.30 -6.59
C ASP A 184 16.60 20.21 -5.69
N ASN A 185 15.39 20.41 -5.17
CA ASN A 185 14.80 19.45 -4.25
C ASN A 185 14.36 18.16 -4.93
N ILE A 186 13.78 18.25 -6.13
CA ILE A 186 13.41 17.10 -6.92
C ILE A 186 14.65 16.31 -7.35
N THR A 187 15.71 16.97 -7.80
CA THR A 187 16.97 16.30 -8.15
C THR A 187 17.55 15.54 -6.94
N ASN A 188 17.63 16.20 -5.77
CA ASN A 188 18.09 15.54 -4.54
C ASN A 188 17.17 14.37 -4.12
N LEU A 189 15.86 14.50 -4.34
CA LEU A 189 14.90 13.42 -4.05
C LEU A 189 15.15 12.21 -4.96
N LEU A 190 15.34 12.43 -6.26
CA LEU A 190 15.69 11.36 -7.21
C LEU A 190 17.03 10.72 -6.87
N ASP A 191 18.05 11.52 -6.55
CA ASP A 191 19.37 11.02 -6.12
C ASP A 191 19.25 10.14 -4.87
N GLY A 192 18.42 10.55 -3.90
CA GLY A 192 18.16 9.76 -2.69
C GLY A 192 17.44 8.43 -2.97
N ILE A 193 16.42 8.45 -3.84
CA ILE A 193 15.69 7.24 -4.25
C ILE A 193 16.65 6.30 -4.98
N TYR A 194 17.40 6.80 -5.96
CA TYR A 194 18.37 6.01 -6.72
C TYR A 194 19.49 5.46 -5.83
N GLY A 195 20.03 6.28 -4.93
CA GLY A 195 21.04 5.86 -3.96
C GLY A 195 20.57 4.75 -3.03
N ASN A 196 19.32 4.79 -2.56
CA ASN A 196 18.75 3.71 -1.74
C ASN A 196 18.58 2.41 -2.54
N LEU A 197 18.17 2.52 -3.82
CA LEU A 197 18.03 1.38 -4.73
C LEU A 197 19.38 0.71 -4.96
N THR A 198 20.40 1.46 -5.39
CA THR A 198 21.73 0.92 -5.66
C THR A 198 22.42 0.40 -4.40
N THR A 199 22.20 1.03 -3.24
CA THR A 199 22.67 0.52 -1.95
C THR A 199 22.03 -0.83 -1.61
N THR A 200 20.74 -0.98 -1.88
CA THR A 200 20.01 -2.25 -1.64
C THR A 200 20.56 -3.35 -2.54
N LEU A 201 20.71 -3.08 -3.84
CA LEU A 201 21.29 -4.03 -4.80
C LEU A 201 22.73 -4.39 -4.43
N GLY A 202 23.58 -3.40 -4.14
CA GLY A 202 24.98 -3.63 -3.77
C GLY A 202 25.12 -4.52 -2.55
N ARG A 203 24.33 -4.27 -1.49
CA ARG A 203 24.31 -5.12 -0.29
C ARG A 203 23.84 -6.54 -0.60
N GLY A 204 22.76 -6.70 -1.37
CA GLY A 204 22.19 -8.00 -1.67
C GLY A 204 23.02 -8.87 -2.61
N MET A 205 23.74 -8.23 -3.53
CA MET A 205 24.55 -8.89 -4.56
C MET A 205 26.04 -8.96 -4.18
N GLY A 206 26.44 -8.37 -3.05
CA GLY A 206 27.84 -8.31 -2.62
C GLY A 206 28.72 -7.44 -3.53
N MET A 207 28.14 -6.40 -4.13
CA MET A 207 28.78 -5.50 -5.08
C MET A 207 29.07 -4.13 -4.44
N SER A 208 30.19 -3.52 -4.83
CA SER A 208 30.46 -2.11 -4.58
C SER A 208 29.54 -1.22 -5.43
N SER A 209 29.41 0.07 -5.05
CA SER A 209 28.58 1.02 -5.80
C SER A 209 28.99 1.12 -7.28
N GLY A 210 30.28 1.08 -7.59
CA GLY A 210 30.75 1.11 -8.99
C GLY A 210 30.39 -0.15 -9.76
N GLU A 211 30.45 -1.33 -9.12
CA GLU A 211 30.04 -2.59 -9.75
C GLU A 211 28.54 -2.63 -10.01
N VAL A 212 27.72 -2.05 -9.12
CA VAL A 212 26.28 -1.90 -9.35
C VAL A 212 26.02 -1.03 -10.58
N GLU A 213 26.63 0.15 -10.68
CA GLU A 213 26.47 1.04 -11.85
C GLU A 213 26.89 0.34 -13.15
N ASP A 214 28.03 -0.34 -13.15
CA ASP A 214 28.52 -1.10 -14.30
C ASP A 214 27.57 -2.24 -14.69
N ALA A 215 26.98 -2.92 -13.70
CA ALA A 215 25.99 -3.98 -13.93
C ALA A 215 24.71 -3.40 -14.53
N LEU A 216 24.17 -2.32 -13.95
CA LEU A 216 22.96 -1.65 -14.44
C LEU A 216 23.13 -1.18 -15.90
N GLY A 217 24.30 -0.66 -16.26
CA GLY A 217 24.62 -0.28 -17.63
C GLY A 217 24.64 -1.44 -18.64
N LYS A 218 24.94 -2.68 -18.19
CA LYS A 218 24.97 -3.88 -19.04
C LYS A 218 23.61 -4.54 -19.18
N ILE A 219 22.79 -4.50 -18.14
CA ILE A 219 21.49 -5.19 -18.11
C ILE A 219 20.34 -4.38 -18.72
N TRP A 220 20.64 -3.29 -19.44
CA TRP A 220 19.63 -2.58 -20.21
C TRP A 220 19.14 -3.43 -21.38
N PHE A 221 18.02 -4.11 -21.17
CA PHE A 221 17.33 -4.95 -22.16
C PHE A 221 18.18 -6.16 -22.56
N ALA A 222 18.70 -6.84 -21.54
CA ALA A 222 19.62 -7.97 -21.69
C ALA A 222 18.90 -9.31 -21.48
N ASP A 223 19.58 -10.40 -21.78
CA ASP A 223 19.14 -11.76 -21.49
C ASP A 223 19.64 -12.25 -20.12
N GLY A 224 19.13 -13.39 -19.67
CA GLY A 224 19.55 -14.04 -18.43
C GLY A 224 21.06 -14.27 -18.34
N ALA A 225 21.70 -14.70 -19.44
CA ALA A 225 23.14 -14.94 -19.50
C ALA A 225 23.94 -13.68 -19.19
N THR A 226 23.57 -12.54 -19.79
CA THR A 226 24.17 -11.25 -19.48
C THR A 226 23.91 -10.83 -18.03
N GLY A 227 22.72 -11.12 -17.49
CA GLY A 227 22.41 -10.91 -16.08
C GLY A 227 23.30 -11.71 -15.12
N VAL A 228 23.64 -12.96 -15.49
CA VAL A 228 24.56 -13.81 -14.75
C VAL A 228 26.00 -13.27 -14.84
N GLU A 229 26.45 -12.89 -16.04
CA GLU A 229 27.78 -12.27 -16.23
C GLU A 229 27.93 -10.94 -15.47
N ALA A 230 26.86 -10.17 -15.37
CA ALA A 230 26.80 -8.94 -14.59
C ALA A 230 26.68 -9.19 -13.07
N GLY A 231 26.45 -10.43 -12.64
CA GLY A 231 26.32 -10.83 -11.24
C GLY A 231 24.98 -10.48 -10.57
N VAL A 232 24.01 -9.96 -11.33
CA VAL A 232 22.70 -9.59 -10.78
C VAL A 232 21.74 -10.79 -10.73
N ILE A 233 22.00 -11.83 -11.53
CA ILE A 233 21.32 -13.14 -11.51
C ILE A 233 22.33 -14.22 -11.12
N ASP A 234 21.92 -15.25 -10.38
CA ASP A 234 22.81 -16.37 -10.02
C ASP A 234 22.81 -17.48 -11.07
N ALA A 235 21.64 -17.81 -11.64
CA ALA A 235 21.53 -18.83 -12.68
C ALA A 235 20.26 -18.71 -13.55
N GLU A 236 20.36 -19.21 -14.78
CA GLU A 236 19.21 -19.52 -15.63
C GLU A 236 18.70 -20.93 -15.33
N VAL A 237 17.44 -21.05 -14.96
CA VAL A 237 16.79 -22.31 -14.59
C VAL A 237 15.40 -22.34 -15.19
N ASP A 238 15.06 -23.38 -15.94
CA ASP A 238 13.69 -23.60 -16.38
C ASP A 238 12.83 -24.03 -15.19
N LEU A 239 11.65 -23.42 -15.01
CA LEU A 239 10.69 -23.77 -13.97
C LEU A 239 10.44 -25.29 -13.90
N ALA A 240 10.41 -25.97 -15.05
CA ALA A 240 10.19 -27.41 -15.14
C ALA A 240 11.27 -28.25 -14.43
N VAL A 241 12.50 -27.73 -14.29
CA VAL A 241 13.64 -28.41 -13.65
C VAL A 241 14.07 -27.73 -12.35
N LEU A 242 13.30 -26.74 -11.86
CA LEU A 242 13.60 -26.03 -10.61
C LEU A 242 13.74 -26.98 -9.42
N THR A 243 12.92 -28.03 -9.36
CA THR A 243 13.00 -29.05 -8.29
C THR A 243 14.34 -29.78 -8.30
N ASP A 244 14.82 -30.19 -9.46
CA ASP A 244 16.11 -30.90 -9.61
C ASP A 244 17.30 -29.96 -9.31
N TRP A 245 17.18 -28.70 -9.74
CA TRP A 245 18.15 -27.66 -9.42
C TRP A 245 18.26 -27.45 -7.91
N LEU A 246 17.14 -27.29 -7.20
CA LEU A 246 17.11 -27.14 -5.75
C LEU A 246 17.70 -28.37 -5.05
N GLY A 247 17.33 -29.59 -5.48
CA GLY A 247 17.89 -30.83 -4.94
C GLY A 247 19.42 -30.84 -5.00
N SER A 248 19.98 -30.43 -6.14
CA SER A 248 21.43 -30.39 -6.36
C SER A 248 22.14 -29.29 -5.58
N HIS A 249 21.50 -28.13 -5.35
CA HIS A 249 22.11 -26.97 -4.69
C HIS A 249 21.86 -26.93 -3.17
N MET A 250 20.99 -27.81 -2.66
CA MET A 250 20.67 -27.94 -1.24
C MET A 250 21.12 -29.28 -0.65
N ASP A 251 21.93 -30.06 -1.38
CA ASP A 251 22.37 -31.41 -1.00
C ASP A 251 21.21 -32.34 -0.61
N ALA A 252 20.05 -32.17 -1.26
CA ALA A 252 18.81 -32.86 -0.94
C ALA A 252 18.53 -34.00 -1.91
N VAL A 253 18.19 -35.17 -1.38
CA VAL A 253 17.79 -36.34 -2.19
C VAL A 253 16.37 -36.19 -2.74
N GLU A 254 15.50 -35.53 -1.98
CA GLU A 254 14.10 -35.27 -2.33
C GLU A 254 13.69 -33.87 -1.86
N ILE A 255 12.93 -33.16 -2.69
CA ILE A 255 12.30 -31.89 -2.35
C ILE A 255 10.82 -32.14 -2.06
N ALA A 256 10.41 -31.89 -0.82
CA ALA A 256 9.02 -31.94 -0.41
C ALA A 256 8.40 -30.52 -0.49
N TRP A 257 7.60 -30.28 -1.52
CA TRP A 257 6.93 -29.00 -1.72
C TRP A 257 5.72 -28.81 -0.82
N THR A 258 5.52 -27.58 -0.36
CA THR A 258 4.28 -27.08 0.22
C THR A 258 4.02 -25.68 -0.30
N ASP A 259 2.76 -25.29 -0.42
CA ASP A 259 2.43 -23.89 -0.68
C ASP A 259 2.42 -23.11 0.64
N LEU A 260 2.92 -21.88 0.59
CA LEU A 260 2.87 -20.95 1.70
C LEU A 260 1.49 -20.27 1.68
N GLU A 261 0.64 -20.58 2.66
CA GLU A 261 -0.71 -19.99 2.72
C GLU A 261 -0.63 -18.48 2.96
N VAL A 262 -1.11 -17.69 2.01
CA VAL A 262 -1.21 -16.23 2.15
C VAL A 262 -2.68 -15.86 2.35
N GLY A 263 -2.98 -15.19 3.46
CA GLY A 263 -4.34 -14.78 3.80
C GLY A 263 -5.21 -15.96 4.26
N SER A 264 -5.22 -16.23 5.56
CA SER A 264 -5.99 -17.34 6.15
C SER A 264 -6.68 -16.97 7.49
N GLY A 265 -6.87 -15.67 7.75
CA GLY A 265 -7.44 -15.17 9.01
C GLY A 265 -8.98 -15.19 9.13
N GLY A 266 -9.70 -15.54 8.07
CA GLY A 266 -11.16 -15.65 8.08
C GLY A 266 -11.59 -16.76 7.14
N SER A 267 -12.42 -17.69 7.65
CA SER A 267 -12.92 -18.87 6.93
C SER A 267 -13.09 -18.60 5.44
N SER A 268 -12.39 -19.36 4.58
CA SER A 268 -12.66 -19.35 3.15
C SER A 268 -14.14 -19.66 2.97
N ILE A 269 -14.91 -18.63 2.61
CA ILE A 269 -16.34 -18.81 2.38
C ILE A 269 -16.43 -19.58 1.09
N ASP A 270 -17.12 -20.71 1.14
CA ASP A 270 -17.40 -21.51 -0.05
C ASP A 270 -18.27 -20.68 -1.01
N THR A 271 -17.61 -19.95 -1.90
CA THR A 271 -18.22 -19.11 -2.93
C THR A 271 -18.97 -19.94 -3.98
N SER A 272 -18.79 -21.27 -3.99
CA SER A 272 -19.62 -22.16 -4.81
C SER A 272 -21.00 -22.42 -4.18
N ASN A 273 -21.19 -22.09 -2.91
CA ASN A 273 -22.45 -22.25 -2.19
C ASN A 273 -23.24 -20.93 -2.09
N PRO A 274 -24.36 -20.78 -2.83
CA PRO A 274 -25.15 -19.55 -2.83
C PRO A 274 -25.76 -19.20 -1.47
N PHE A 275 -25.96 -20.17 -0.58
CA PHE A 275 -26.44 -19.92 0.78
C PHE A 275 -25.34 -19.33 1.67
N ALA A 276 -24.08 -19.75 1.50
CA ALA A 276 -22.94 -19.19 2.21
C ALA A 276 -22.70 -17.73 1.81
N ILE A 277 -22.81 -17.43 0.51
CA ILE A 277 -22.77 -16.05 -0.02
C ILE A 277 -23.90 -15.22 0.59
N PHE A 278 -25.15 -15.69 0.56
CA PHE A 278 -26.28 -14.94 1.13
C PHE A 278 -26.09 -14.64 2.62
N GLN A 279 -25.60 -15.62 3.39
CA GLN A 279 -25.32 -15.45 4.80
C GLN A 279 -24.22 -14.42 5.04
N MET A 280 -23.17 -14.41 4.23
CA MET A 280 -22.10 -13.41 4.31
C MET A 280 -22.60 -12.01 4.02
N LEU A 281 -23.33 -11.82 2.91
CA LEU A 281 -23.85 -10.50 2.51
C LEU A 281 -24.86 -9.94 3.53
N SER A 282 -25.52 -10.82 4.28
CA SER A 282 -26.50 -10.45 5.32
C SER A 282 -25.87 -10.17 6.70
N ARG A 283 -24.60 -10.54 6.91
CA ARG A 283 -23.92 -10.32 8.20
C ARG A 283 -23.30 -8.93 8.23
N THR A 284 -23.59 -8.19 9.30
CA THR A 284 -22.80 -7.01 9.65
C THR A 284 -21.48 -7.47 10.27
N PRO A 285 -20.31 -7.06 9.76
CA PRO A 285 -19.04 -7.39 10.38
C PRO A 285 -19.00 -6.90 11.83
N SER A 286 -18.53 -7.75 12.76
CA SER A 286 -18.30 -7.33 14.14
C SER A 286 -16.93 -6.63 14.23
N HIS A 287 -16.90 -5.45 14.84
CA HIS A 287 -15.68 -4.65 15.03
C HIS A 287 -15.25 -4.57 16.49
N THR A 288 -15.79 -5.44 17.35
CA THR A 288 -15.46 -5.47 18.76
C THR A 288 -14.28 -6.41 19.02
N PRO A 289 -13.14 -5.89 19.49
CA PRO A 289 -12.01 -6.73 19.92
C PRO A 289 -12.42 -7.67 21.05
N LYS A 290 -11.90 -8.90 21.02
CA LYS A 290 -12.21 -9.95 22.01
C LYS A 290 -11.09 -10.18 23.04
N ARG A 291 -9.94 -9.55 22.82
CA ARG A 291 -8.73 -9.57 23.65
C ARG A 291 -7.94 -8.30 23.39
N GLU A 292 -6.79 -8.15 24.06
CA GLU A 292 -5.87 -7.03 23.85
C GLU A 292 -5.52 -6.88 22.36
N THR A 293 -5.65 -5.66 21.85
CA THR A 293 -5.57 -5.37 20.42
C THR A 293 -4.74 -4.13 20.15
N ILE A 294 -3.97 -4.17 19.06
CA ILE A 294 -3.40 -2.99 18.42
C ILE A 294 -4.29 -2.60 17.24
N ALA A 295 -4.74 -1.35 17.23
CA ALA A 295 -5.55 -0.81 16.13
C ALA A 295 -4.66 -0.21 15.04
N ILE A 296 -4.90 -0.54 13.77
CA ILE A 296 -4.26 0.13 12.63
C ILE A 296 -5.27 1.05 11.96
N VAL A 297 -5.04 2.36 12.02
CA VAL A 297 -5.86 3.39 11.37
C VAL A 297 -5.20 3.79 10.06
N HIS A 298 -5.87 3.55 8.94
CA HIS A 298 -5.29 3.80 7.61
C HIS A 298 -5.64 5.20 7.08
N VAL A 299 -4.61 5.91 6.61
CA VAL A 299 -4.72 7.21 5.95
C VAL A 299 -4.13 7.07 4.55
N GLU A 300 -4.95 6.57 3.64
CA GLU A 300 -4.55 6.22 2.27
C GLU A 300 -5.17 7.19 1.25
N GLY A 301 -4.33 7.65 0.33
CA GLY A 301 -4.72 8.57 -0.74
C GLY A 301 -4.83 10.04 -0.30
N ALA A 302 -5.43 10.87 -1.16
CA ALA A 302 -5.55 12.30 -0.90
C ALA A 302 -6.48 12.56 0.29
N ILE A 303 -6.06 13.47 1.17
CA ILE A 303 -6.82 13.83 2.38
C ILE A 303 -7.90 14.85 2.02
N MET A 304 -9.15 14.53 2.30
CA MET A 304 -10.31 15.32 1.94
C MET A 304 -11.21 15.62 3.14
N ASP A 305 -11.97 16.69 3.05
CA ASP A 305 -13.03 16.98 4.03
C ASP A 305 -14.20 16.02 3.83
N GLY A 306 -14.74 15.48 4.94
CA GLY A 306 -15.89 14.59 4.90
C GLY A 306 -15.54 13.12 4.97
N ASP A 307 -16.22 12.28 4.19
CA ASP A 307 -16.12 10.82 4.30
C ASP A 307 -15.06 10.23 3.37
N SER A 308 -14.40 9.15 3.79
CA SER A 308 -13.45 8.43 2.95
C SER A 308 -14.15 7.78 1.75
N SER A 309 -13.51 7.83 0.59
CA SER A 309 -13.97 7.15 -0.62
C SER A 309 -12.99 6.05 -1.03
N ALA A 310 -13.50 4.91 -1.50
CA ALA A 310 -12.70 3.82 -2.06
C ALA A 310 -12.17 4.13 -3.47
N GLY A 311 -12.46 5.33 -3.98
CA GLY A 311 -12.16 5.73 -5.35
C GLY A 311 -13.31 5.48 -6.32
N SER A 312 -13.10 5.85 -7.57
CA SER A 312 -13.99 5.65 -8.71
C SER A 312 -13.14 5.22 -9.91
N LEU A 313 -13.79 4.85 -11.03
CA LEU A 313 -13.08 4.53 -12.27
C LEU A 313 -12.12 5.65 -12.73
N PHE A 314 -12.37 6.90 -12.32
CA PHE A 314 -11.60 8.08 -12.74
C PHE A 314 -10.82 8.76 -11.59
N GLY A 315 -10.74 8.15 -10.39
CA GLY A 315 -10.06 8.76 -9.26
C GLY A 315 -9.73 7.79 -8.14
N GLY A 316 -8.57 7.96 -7.51
CA GLY A 316 -8.08 7.09 -6.43
C GLY A 316 -8.90 7.18 -5.14
N ALA A 317 -8.56 6.30 -4.19
CA ALA A 317 -9.10 6.37 -2.84
C ALA A 317 -8.75 7.70 -2.14
N THR A 318 -9.58 8.10 -1.18
CA THR A 318 -9.38 9.34 -0.41
C THR A 318 -9.61 9.09 1.07
N ALA A 319 -8.78 9.73 1.89
CA ALA A 319 -8.87 9.73 3.34
C ALA A 319 -9.75 10.90 3.80
N GLY A 320 -10.97 10.59 4.26
CA GLY A 320 -11.93 11.60 4.70
C GLY A 320 -11.82 11.90 6.19
N SER A 321 -11.73 13.19 6.55
CA SER A 321 -11.58 13.63 7.94
C SER A 321 -12.68 13.16 8.89
N ARG A 322 -13.95 13.11 8.44
CA ARG A 322 -15.07 12.62 9.26
C ARG A 322 -14.94 11.13 9.53
N THR A 323 -14.63 10.35 8.51
CA THR A 323 -14.47 8.89 8.63
C THR A 323 -13.33 8.55 9.59
N LEU A 324 -12.18 9.20 9.43
CA LEU A 324 -11.02 8.96 10.29
C LEU A 324 -11.22 9.47 11.71
N ARG A 325 -11.81 10.66 11.90
CA ARG A 325 -12.16 11.14 13.24
C ARG A 325 -13.09 10.17 13.98
N ASN A 326 -14.12 9.66 13.31
CA ASN A 326 -15.04 8.71 13.92
C ASN A 326 -14.35 7.35 14.22
N ALA A 327 -13.43 6.91 13.36
CA ALA A 327 -12.62 5.72 13.62
C ALA A 327 -11.72 5.92 14.85
N LEU A 328 -11.08 7.08 14.99
CA LEU A 328 -10.26 7.43 16.16
C LEU A 328 -11.10 7.52 17.45
N GLU A 329 -12.33 8.05 17.38
CA GLU A 329 -13.26 8.06 18.52
C GLU A 329 -13.70 6.65 18.91
N THR A 330 -13.90 5.76 17.94
CA THR A 330 -14.20 4.34 18.19
C THR A 330 -13.02 3.65 18.86
N VAL A 331 -11.81 3.91 18.35
CA VAL A 331 -10.57 3.35 18.88
C VAL A 331 -10.29 3.85 20.31
N LEU A 332 -10.53 5.14 20.58
CA LEU A 332 -10.38 5.72 21.91
C LEU A 332 -11.31 5.06 22.92
N ALA A 333 -12.60 4.91 22.57
CA ALA A 333 -13.62 4.39 23.48
C ALA A 333 -13.51 2.89 23.82
N GLU A 334 -12.63 2.13 23.15
CA GLU A 334 -12.55 0.67 23.29
C GLU A 334 -11.36 0.24 24.19
N ASP A 335 -11.67 -0.26 25.40
CA ASP A 335 -10.70 -0.63 26.43
C ASP A 335 -9.76 -1.78 26.03
N GLN A 336 -10.20 -2.68 25.14
CA GLN A 336 -9.36 -3.77 24.66
C GLN A 336 -8.31 -3.30 23.65
N ILE A 337 -8.48 -2.13 23.04
CA ILE A 337 -7.44 -1.53 22.20
C ILE A 337 -6.42 -0.85 23.11
N LYS A 338 -5.19 -1.37 23.09
CA LYS A 338 -4.09 -0.95 23.98
C LYS A 338 -3.16 0.07 23.35
N GLY A 339 -3.10 0.11 22.03
CA GLY A 339 -2.27 1.06 21.27
C GLY A 339 -2.76 1.20 19.84
N VAL A 340 -2.27 2.25 19.17
CA VAL A 340 -2.70 2.62 17.82
C VAL A 340 -1.50 2.80 16.92
N ILE A 341 -1.61 2.28 15.70
CA ILE A 341 -0.69 2.55 14.60
C ILE A 341 -1.48 3.30 13.53
N VAL A 342 -0.96 4.45 13.10
CA VAL A 342 -1.49 5.18 11.95
C VAL A 342 -0.65 4.79 10.74
N ARG A 343 -1.24 4.02 9.82
CA ARG A 343 -0.61 3.64 8.56
C ARG A 343 -0.90 4.72 7.53
N ILE A 344 0.12 5.46 7.10
CA ILE A 344 -0.03 6.61 6.19
C ILE A 344 0.58 6.27 4.84
N ASP A 345 -0.21 6.46 3.78
CA ASP A 345 0.25 6.50 2.41
C ASP A 345 -0.51 7.60 1.65
N SER A 346 -0.01 8.84 1.77
CA SER A 346 -0.73 10.04 1.35
C SER A 346 0.19 11.18 0.87
N PRO A 347 -0.14 11.82 -0.26
CA PRO A 347 0.50 13.06 -0.70
C PRO A 347 0.02 14.29 0.08
N GLY A 348 -0.92 14.12 1.01
CA GLY A 348 -1.60 15.19 1.72
C GLY A 348 -2.94 15.58 1.10
N GLY A 349 -3.36 16.83 1.32
CA GLY A 349 -4.64 17.33 0.81
C GLY A 349 -5.16 18.51 1.64
N SER A 350 -6.44 18.48 2.02
CA SER A 350 -7.09 19.53 2.81
C SER A 350 -6.36 19.75 4.15
N ALA A 351 -5.94 20.99 4.40
CA ALA A 351 -5.31 21.39 5.66
C ALA A 351 -6.27 21.25 6.85
N ILE A 352 -7.56 21.58 6.65
CA ILE A 352 -8.58 21.46 7.69
C ILE A 352 -8.82 20.00 8.02
N ALA A 353 -8.95 19.14 7.01
CA ALA A 353 -9.10 17.71 7.20
C ALA A 353 -7.91 17.12 7.97
N SER A 354 -6.68 17.54 7.63
CA SER A 354 -5.45 17.11 8.29
C SER A 354 -5.42 17.54 9.77
N GLU A 355 -5.80 18.78 10.09
CA GLU A 355 -5.90 19.26 11.48
C GLU A 355 -6.97 18.50 12.28
N VAL A 356 -8.14 18.21 11.68
CA VAL A 356 -9.19 17.42 12.34
C VAL A 356 -8.69 16.02 12.71
N ILE A 357 -7.94 15.37 11.82
CA ILE A 357 -7.37 14.05 12.07
C ILE A 357 -6.27 14.14 13.13
N TRP A 358 -5.36 15.12 13.02
CA TRP A 358 -4.29 15.36 14.00
C TRP A 358 -4.85 15.60 15.41
N GLN A 359 -5.87 16.45 15.57
CA GLN A 359 -6.55 16.66 16.85
C GLN A 359 -7.21 15.37 17.36
N GLY A 360 -7.73 14.53 16.46
CA GLY A 360 -8.21 13.19 16.78
C GLY A 360 -7.12 12.31 17.38
N LEU A 361 -5.94 12.30 16.75
CA LEU A 361 -4.78 11.54 17.21
C LEU A 361 -4.27 12.03 18.56
N GLU A 362 -4.18 13.34 18.78
CA GLU A 362 -3.76 13.90 20.08
C GLU A 362 -4.69 13.47 21.22
N ARG A 363 -6.00 13.37 20.97
CA ARG A 363 -6.95 12.84 21.95
C ARG A 363 -6.68 11.38 22.26
N VAL A 364 -6.43 10.56 21.23
CA VAL A 364 -6.06 9.14 21.41
C VAL A 364 -4.76 9.01 22.19
N LYS A 365 -3.74 9.77 21.79
CA LYS A 365 -2.40 9.79 22.40
C LYS A 365 -2.40 10.18 23.87
N SER A 366 -3.38 10.96 24.32
CA SER A 366 -3.55 11.28 25.74
C SER A 366 -3.91 10.08 26.62
N GLU A 367 -4.37 8.96 26.02
CA GLU A 367 -4.79 7.75 26.74
C GLU A 367 -4.07 6.48 26.28
N LYS A 368 -3.65 6.40 25.01
CA LYS A 368 -3.07 5.19 24.38
C LYS A 368 -1.86 5.57 23.53
N PRO A 369 -0.74 4.82 23.56
CA PRO A 369 0.40 5.12 22.69
C PRO A 369 0.01 5.09 21.21
N VAL A 370 0.53 6.05 20.45
CA VAL A 370 0.25 6.18 19.00
C VAL A 370 1.54 6.17 18.22
N TRP A 371 1.74 5.17 17.37
CA TRP A 371 2.83 5.18 16.41
C TRP A 371 2.36 5.35 14.99
N VAL A 372 3.29 5.69 14.11
CA VAL A 372 3.04 5.95 12.71
C VAL A 372 3.94 5.03 11.89
N SER A 373 3.34 4.41 10.89
CA SER A 373 4.05 3.65 9.86
C SER A 373 3.78 4.30 8.51
N ILE A 374 4.83 4.74 7.83
CA ILE A 374 4.74 5.38 6.52
C ILE A 374 5.01 4.32 5.44
N GLY A 375 4.05 4.20 4.52
CA GLY A 375 4.18 3.39 3.30
C GLY A 375 5.07 4.08 2.27
N ASP A 376 4.56 4.35 1.08
CA ASP A 376 5.32 5.05 0.05
C ASP A 376 5.43 6.55 0.34
N MET A 377 4.40 7.17 0.91
CA MET A 377 4.41 8.61 1.12
C MET A 377 3.71 9.09 2.39
N ALA A 378 4.30 10.07 3.07
CA ALA A 378 3.62 10.93 4.03
C ALA A 378 4.10 12.36 3.84
N ALA A 379 3.54 13.04 2.83
CA ALA A 379 3.89 14.40 2.47
C ALA A 379 2.75 15.39 2.81
N SER A 380 3.09 16.64 3.09
CA SER A 380 2.13 17.73 3.32
C SER A 380 1.16 17.36 4.46
N GLY A 381 -0.15 17.29 4.20
CA GLY A 381 -1.15 16.82 5.17
C GLY A 381 -0.87 15.41 5.74
N GLY A 382 -0.21 14.52 4.98
CA GLY A 382 0.22 13.22 5.48
C GLY A 382 1.26 13.36 6.59
N TYR A 383 2.27 14.22 6.39
CA TYR A 383 3.26 14.52 7.44
C TYR A 383 2.67 15.31 8.61
N TYR A 384 1.69 16.18 8.34
CA TYR A 384 0.90 16.88 9.37
C TYR A 384 0.26 15.88 10.34
N ILE A 385 -0.34 14.82 9.82
CA ILE A 385 -0.93 13.75 10.64
C ILE A 385 0.16 12.93 11.32
N ALA A 386 1.25 12.60 10.61
CA ALA A 386 2.36 11.80 11.12
C ALA A 386 2.98 12.38 12.41
N VAL A 387 3.14 13.70 12.49
CA VAL A 387 3.71 14.35 13.68
C VAL A 387 2.78 14.34 14.91
N GLY A 388 1.56 13.79 14.81
CA GLY A 388 0.72 13.46 15.95
C GLY A 388 1.11 12.15 16.65
N GLY A 389 1.98 11.33 16.05
CA GLY A 389 2.51 10.10 16.65
C GLY A 389 3.59 10.36 17.72
N ASP A 390 3.81 9.38 18.58
CA ASP A 390 4.95 9.31 19.52
C ASP A 390 6.23 8.81 18.84
N LYS A 391 6.10 7.86 17.91
CA LYS A 391 7.18 7.35 17.06
C LYS A 391 6.69 7.24 15.62
N ILE A 392 7.58 7.49 14.66
CA ILE A 392 7.32 7.50 13.22
C ILE A 392 8.35 6.61 12.54
N TYR A 393 7.87 5.56 11.87
CA TYR A 393 8.64 4.66 11.03
C TYR A 393 8.39 4.97 9.56
N ALA A 394 9.44 4.87 8.74
CA ALA A 394 9.35 5.00 7.30
C ALA A 394 10.22 3.95 6.60
N ASN A 395 9.87 3.58 5.37
CA ASN A 395 10.76 2.80 4.53
C ASN A 395 11.91 3.69 4.02
N PRO A 396 13.06 3.11 3.60
CA PRO A 396 14.21 3.89 3.14
C PRO A 396 13.87 4.92 2.08
N SER A 397 13.06 4.53 1.10
CA SER A 397 12.64 5.38 -0.03
C SER A 397 11.25 5.99 0.14
N SER A 398 10.63 5.93 1.33
CA SER A 398 9.39 6.66 1.59
C SER A 398 9.61 8.15 1.38
N ILE A 399 8.66 8.84 0.77
CA ILE A 399 8.72 10.29 0.55
C ILE A 399 8.01 10.99 1.69
N VAL A 400 8.73 11.84 2.43
CA VAL A 400 8.20 12.55 3.60
C VAL A 400 8.47 14.04 3.54
N GLY A 401 7.78 14.79 4.41
CA GLY A 401 7.93 16.23 4.54
C GLY A 401 6.88 17.00 3.75
N SER A 402 7.31 17.85 2.83
CA SER A 402 6.49 18.87 2.16
C SER A 402 5.75 19.78 3.13
N ILE A 403 6.43 20.20 4.20
CA ILE A 403 5.90 21.14 5.20
C ILE A 403 5.80 22.52 4.55
N GLY A 404 4.62 22.82 4.01
CA GLY A 404 4.34 23.99 3.19
C GLY A 404 2.90 23.96 2.75
N VAL A 405 2.37 25.10 2.30
CA VAL A 405 0.95 25.24 1.93
C VAL A 405 0.87 25.73 0.49
N VAL A 406 -0.05 25.15 -0.27
CA VAL A 406 -0.36 25.60 -1.63
C VAL A 406 -1.86 25.55 -1.83
N GLY A 407 -2.39 26.49 -2.59
CA GLY A 407 -3.78 26.49 -3.01
C GLY A 407 -4.08 27.64 -3.95
N GLY A 408 -5.30 27.74 -4.43
CA GLY A 408 -5.64 28.83 -5.34
C GLY A 408 -6.91 28.56 -6.13
N LYS A 409 -7.05 29.27 -7.25
CA LYS A 409 -8.13 29.05 -8.20
C LYS A 409 -7.66 29.16 -9.65
N TYR A 410 -8.51 28.67 -10.55
CA TYR A 410 -8.42 28.97 -11.98
C TYR A 410 -9.46 30.04 -12.34
N ALA A 411 -9.01 31.09 -12.99
CA ALA A 411 -9.90 32.05 -13.65
C ALA A 411 -9.97 31.71 -15.14
N VAL A 412 -11.18 31.45 -15.63
CA VAL A 412 -11.47 30.93 -16.99
C VAL A 412 -12.29 31.93 -17.82
N GLY A 413 -12.27 33.20 -17.44
CA GLY A 413 -13.00 34.27 -18.15
C GLY A 413 -12.60 34.35 -19.62
N ASP A 414 -11.29 34.38 -19.90
CA ASP A 414 -10.77 34.48 -21.27
C ASP A 414 -11.14 33.24 -22.10
N LEU A 415 -11.18 32.05 -21.48
CA LEU A 415 -11.69 30.83 -22.10
C LEU A 415 -13.18 30.93 -22.44
N TYR A 416 -14.01 31.47 -21.54
CA TYR A 416 -15.42 31.71 -21.81
C TYR A 416 -15.59 32.64 -23.02
N ASP A 417 -14.82 33.72 -23.11
CA ASP A 417 -14.84 34.66 -24.23
C ASP A 417 -14.41 34.01 -25.56
N LYS A 418 -13.40 33.13 -25.50
CA LYS A 418 -12.94 32.32 -26.63
C LYS A 418 -14.03 31.38 -27.14
N LEU A 419 -14.76 30.74 -26.22
CA LEU A 419 -15.85 29.81 -26.53
C LEU A 419 -17.23 30.47 -26.71
N LYS A 420 -17.33 31.80 -26.58
CA LYS A 420 -18.59 32.56 -26.64
C LYS A 420 -19.62 32.14 -25.58
N ILE A 421 -19.15 31.78 -24.39
CA ILE A 421 -19.97 31.46 -23.22
C ILE A 421 -20.19 32.73 -22.40
N ASN A 422 -21.45 33.07 -22.13
CA ASN A 422 -21.78 34.24 -21.32
C ASN A 422 -22.10 33.84 -19.88
N VAL A 423 -21.31 34.34 -18.92
CA VAL A 423 -21.52 34.12 -17.49
C VAL A 423 -22.04 35.41 -16.84
N VAL A 424 -23.23 35.35 -16.23
CA VAL A 424 -23.86 36.50 -15.54
C VAL A 424 -23.72 36.34 -14.03
N THR A 425 -22.75 37.05 -13.44
CA THR A 425 -22.51 37.05 -11.99
C THR A 425 -23.59 37.84 -11.24
N ARG A 426 -24.08 37.27 -10.14
CA ARG A 426 -25.03 37.94 -9.22
C ARG A 426 -24.53 37.75 -7.79
N SER A 427 -23.93 38.79 -7.21
CA SER A 427 -23.24 38.72 -5.92
C SER A 427 -23.85 39.68 -4.88
N ARG A 428 -23.71 39.33 -3.60
CA ARG A 428 -24.06 40.18 -2.44
C ARG A 428 -23.00 39.97 -1.37
N GLY A 429 -22.42 41.06 -0.86
CA GLY A 429 -21.37 41.05 0.17
C GLY A 429 -19.98 41.38 -0.39
N PRO A 430 -19.07 41.97 0.41
CA PRO A 430 -17.79 42.50 -0.09
C PRO A 430 -16.83 41.50 -0.74
N MET A 431 -16.95 40.21 -0.39
CA MET A 431 -16.02 39.14 -0.82
C MET A 431 -16.71 38.03 -1.62
N ALA A 432 -17.96 38.25 -2.03
CA ALA A 432 -18.80 37.21 -2.66
C ALA A 432 -18.26 36.69 -3.99
N GLU A 433 -17.36 37.45 -4.65
CA GLU A 433 -16.76 37.10 -5.93
C GLU A 433 -15.33 36.55 -5.80
N MET A 434 -14.83 36.34 -4.58
CA MET A 434 -13.49 35.81 -4.33
C MET A 434 -13.22 34.54 -5.15
N PHE A 435 -14.17 33.62 -5.22
CA PHE A 435 -14.05 32.38 -5.99
C PHE A 435 -14.86 32.38 -7.30
N ALA A 436 -15.22 33.56 -7.81
CA ALA A 436 -15.85 33.65 -9.13
C ALA A 436 -14.89 33.09 -10.21
N SER A 437 -15.43 32.30 -11.14
CA SER A 437 -14.65 31.61 -12.17
C SER A 437 -14.26 32.53 -13.33
N ASN A 438 -15.01 33.61 -13.57
CA ASN A 438 -14.84 34.49 -14.74
C ASN A 438 -13.85 35.64 -14.52
N GLN A 439 -13.33 35.82 -13.31
CA GLN A 439 -12.43 36.94 -13.00
C GLN A 439 -11.20 36.45 -12.21
N PRO A 440 -9.99 36.88 -12.57
CA PRO A 440 -8.83 36.67 -11.73
C PRO A 440 -8.92 37.52 -10.44
N TRP A 441 -8.18 37.12 -9.41
CA TRP A 441 -7.90 37.95 -8.25
C TRP A 441 -7.10 39.19 -8.65
N ASP A 442 -7.47 40.33 -8.07
CA ASP A 442 -6.61 41.51 -8.03
C ASP A 442 -5.49 41.35 -6.98
N GLU A 443 -4.53 42.28 -6.96
CA GLU A 443 -3.39 42.25 -6.04
C GLU A 443 -3.81 42.22 -4.56
N ARG A 444 -4.89 42.92 -4.21
CA ARG A 444 -5.39 42.98 -2.82
C ARG A 444 -6.00 41.65 -2.42
N GLN A 445 -6.80 41.03 -3.29
CA GLN A 445 -7.39 39.72 -3.08
C GLN A 445 -6.31 38.64 -2.98
N GLN A 446 -5.31 38.69 -3.86
CA GLN A 446 -4.18 37.76 -3.83
C GLN A 446 -3.36 37.91 -2.55
N ALA A 447 -3.10 39.14 -2.08
CA ALA A 447 -2.42 39.40 -0.82
C ALA A 447 -3.20 38.83 0.38
N LEU A 448 -4.52 38.99 0.40
CA LEU A 448 -5.38 38.41 1.44
C LEU A 448 -5.34 36.88 1.44
N ILE A 449 -5.39 36.23 0.27
CA ILE A 449 -5.28 34.77 0.18
C ILE A 449 -3.91 34.29 0.69
N ARG A 450 -2.84 35.01 0.34
CA ARG A 450 -1.49 34.70 0.83
C ARG A 450 -1.38 34.81 2.35
N GLU A 451 -1.99 35.83 2.95
CA GLU A 451 -2.06 35.98 4.42
C GLU A 451 -2.76 34.77 5.07
N LYS A 452 -3.89 34.31 4.51
CA LYS A 452 -4.59 33.12 5.02
C LYS A 452 -3.82 31.81 4.84
N MET A 453 -3.04 31.70 3.77
CA MET A 453 -2.14 30.55 3.61
C MET A 453 -0.96 30.60 4.58
N ALA A 454 -0.44 31.78 4.90
CA ALA A 454 0.60 31.94 5.92
C ALA A 454 0.08 31.53 7.32
N GLU A 455 -1.14 31.94 7.68
CA GLU A 455 -1.79 31.46 8.93
C GLU A 455 -1.89 29.92 8.98
N THR A 456 -2.21 29.29 7.84
CA THR A 456 -2.28 27.82 7.72
C THR A 456 -0.89 27.19 7.86
N TYR A 457 0.14 27.79 7.25
CA TYR A 457 1.52 27.35 7.37
C TYR A 457 2.02 27.44 8.81
N ASP A 458 1.76 28.54 9.49
CA ASP A 458 2.17 28.75 10.89
C ASP A 458 1.54 27.70 11.81
N LEU A 459 0.26 27.37 11.58
CA LEU A 459 -0.40 26.29 12.30
C LEU A 459 0.29 24.94 12.04
N PHE A 460 0.56 24.60 10.77
CA PHE A 460 1.28 23.37 10.43
C PHE A 460 2.67 23.32 11.08
N ALA A 461 3.47 24.37 10.92
CA ALA A 461 4.78 24.48 11.55
C ALA A 461 4.70 24.33 13.08
N SER A 462 3.64 24.85 13.72
CA SER A 462 3.42 24.66 15.16
C SER A 462 3.14 23.20 15.53
N ARG A 463 2.39 22.45 14.70
CA ARG A 463 2.15 21.01 14.93
C ARG A 463 3.41 20.20 14.77
N VAL A 464 4.22 20.52 13.76
CA VAL A 464 5.52 19.89 13.54
C VAL A 464 6.46 20.14 14.73
N ARG A 465 6.57 21.38 15.22
CA ARG A 465 7.39 21.68 16.42
C ARG A 465 6.86 20.98 17.68
N SER A 466 5.55 20.80 17.80
CA SER A 466 4.94 20.09 18.93
C SER A 466 5.27 18.61 18.91
N GLY A 467 5.14 17.96 17.75
CA GLY A 467 5.44 16.53 17.59
C GLY A 467 6.95 16.23 17.55
N ARG A 468 7.75 17.17 17.05
CA ARG A 468 9.21 17.05 16.88
C ARG A 468 9.93 18.26 17.47
N PRO A 469 10.09 18.38 18.80
CA PRO A 469 10.67 19.56 19.43
C PRO A 469 12.10 19.90 18.99
N SER A 470 12.86 18.90 18.55
CA SER A 470 14.25 19.04 18.11
C SER A 470 14.42 19.31 16.61
N ILE A 471 13.32 19.39 15.84
CA ILE A 471 13.39 19.54 14.39
C ILE A 471 13.86 20.95 13.98
N ASP A 472 14.75 21.01 13.00
CA ASP A 472 15.26 22.25 12.41
C ASP A 472 14.41 22.63 11.18
N LEU A 473 13.37 23.45 11.41
CA LEU A 473 12.45 23.83 10.32
C LEU A 473 13.12 24.61 9.19
N ASP A 474 14.23 25.29 9.42
CA ASP A 474 14.94 26.01 8.35
C ASP A 474 15.45 25.02 7.28
N LYS A 475 15.75 23.78 7.71
CA LYS A 475 16.19 22.69 6.83
C LYS A 475 15.05 21.80 6.36
N THR A 476 14.03 21.57 7.18
CA THR A 476 13.00 20.56 6.89
C THR A 476 11.69 21.14 6.34
N ALA A 477 11.49 22.45 6.41
CA ALA A 477 10.25 23.10 5.98
C ALA A 477 10.35 23.70 4.58
N GLU A 478 9.56 24.75 4.31
CA GLU A 478 9.44 25.43 3.02
C GLU A 478 8.95 24.54 1.87
N GLY A 479 8.32 23.40 2.16
CA GLY A 479 7.76 22.48 1.18
C GLY A 479 8.70 21.37 0.69
N ARG A 480 9.90 21.23 1.26
CA ARG A 480 10.90 20.23 0.85
C ARG A 480 10.45 18.79 1.06
N LEU A 481 10.76 17.94 0.08
CA LEU A 481 10.58 16.48 0.11
C LEU A 481 11.90 15.79 0.45
N PHE A 482 11.82 14.71 1.24
CA PHE A 482 12.97 13.91 1.64
C PHE A 482 12.66 12.41 1.53
N VAL A 483 13.66 11.60 1.20
CA VAL A 483 13.56 10.15 1.36
C VAL A 483 13.67 9.76 2.84
N GLY A 484 13.12 8.61 3.22
CA GLY A 484 13.06 8.12 4.59
C GLY A 484 14.42 8.05 5.30
N THR A 485 15.47 7.63 4.60
CA THR A 485 16.85 7.61 5.15
C THR A 485 17.32 8.99 5.57
N GLN A 486 17.17 9.99 4.72
CA GLN A 486 17.50 11.38 5.03
C GLN A 486 16.57 11.96 6.12
N ALA A 487 15.31 11.56 6.12
CA ALA A 487 14.34 12.00 7.11
C ALA A 487 14.70 11.54 8.54
N VAL A 488 15.33 10.37 8.70
CA VAL A 488 15.88 9.93 10.00
C VAL A 488 17.00 10.88 10.44
N GLU A 489 17.94 11.19 9.55
CA GLU A 489 19.08 12.08 9.84
C GLU A 489 18.63 13.49 10.24
N LEU A 490 17.52 13.96 9.66
CA LEU A 490 16.91 15.25 9.95
C LEU A 490 15.96 15.25 11.17
N GLY A 491 15.78 14.11 11.84
CA GLY A 491 14.86 13.96 12.98
C GLY A 491 13.38 14.11 12.61
N MET A 492 13.04 13.91 11.32
CA MET A 492 11.67 13.95 10.83
C MET A 492 10.95 12.64 11.13
N VAL A 493 11.63 11.51 10.97
CA VAL A 493 11.17 10.17 11.34
C VAL A 493 12.14 9.55 12.36
N ASP A 494 11.70 8.59 13.18
CA ASP A 494 12.51 8.04 14.27
C ASP A 494 13.37 6.86 13.82
N ALA A 495 12.86 6.05 12.89
CA ALA A 495 13.55 4.86 12.43
C ALA A 495 13.11 4.43 11.03
N ILE A 496 13.97 3.63 10.40
CA ILE A 496 13.61 2.87 9.21
C ILE A 496 12.85 1.61 9.61
N GLY A 497 11.69 1.38 9.02
CA GLY A 497 10.87 0.19 9.25
C GLY A 497 9.51 0.24 8.57
N GLY A 498 8.91 -0.93 8.38
CA GLY A 498 7.58 -1.11 7.81
C GLY A 498 6.48 -1.20 8.86
N LEU A 499 5.33 -1.73 8.45
CA LEU A 499 4.17 -1.88 9.32
C LEU A 499 4.45 -2.92 10.43
N GLU A 500 5.04 -4.07 10.09
CA GLU A 500 5.29 -5.13 11.07
C GLU A 500 6.37 -4.76 12.10
N GLU A 501 7.40 -4.01 11.72
CA GLU A 501 8.36 -3.45 12.67
C GLU A 501 7.67 -2.49 13.65
N THR A 502 6.77 -1.65 13.14
CA THR A 502 5.97 -0.72 13.96
C THR A 502 5.04 -1.48 14.92
N ILE A 503 4.39 -2.56 14.47
CA ILE A 503 3.55 -3.43 15.31
C ILE A 503 4.38 -4.10 16.40
N THR A 504 5.54 -4.65 16.02
CA THR A 504 6.41 -5.41 16.92
C THR A 504 6.95 -4.53 18.03
N ASP A 505 7.44 -3.32 17.69
CA ASP A 505 7.91 -2.39 18.70
C ASP A 505 6.73 -2.05 19.65
N LEU A 506 5.46 -1.96 19.18
CA LEU A 506 4.35 -1.38 19.97
C LEU A 506 3.85 -2.38 20.96
N ALA A 507 3.72 -3.61 20.49
CA ALA A 507 3.53 -4.76 21.34
C ALA A 507 4.64 -4.86 22.41
N GLY A 508 5.90 -4.61 22.04
CA GLY A 508 7.03 -4.57 22.97
C GLY A 508 6.88 -3.51 24.06
N GLU A 509 6.61 -2.27 23.68
CA GLU A 509 6.39 -1.13 24.60
C GLU A 509 5.21 -1.40 25.55
N LEU A 510 4.14 -2.02 25.05
CA LEU A 510 2.95 -2.36 25.82
C LEU A 510 3.08 -3.67 26.62
N GLY A 511 4.16 -4.44 26.43
CA GLY A 511 4.36 -5.75 27.07
C GLY A 511 3.36 -6.82 26.60
N LEU A 512 2.84 -6.72 25.38
CA LEU A 512 1.82 -7.63 24.84
C LEU A 512 2.45 -8.90 24.26
N ALA A 513 2.27 -10.03 24.95
CA ALA A 513 2.72 -11.34 24.46
C ALA A 513 1.73 -12.00 23.48
N ARG A 514 0.44 -11.69 23.59
CA ARG A 514 -0.63 -12.20 22.73
C ARG A 514 -1.64 -11.10 22.49
N TYR A 515 -1.76 -10.65 21.26
CA TYR A 515 -2.65 -9.56 20.89
C TYR A 515 -3.27 -9.81 19.53
N ASP A 516 -4.39 -9.13 19.26
CA ASP A 516 -4.96 -9.01 17.93
C ASP A 516 -4.48 -7.73 17.24
N VAL A 517 -4.58 -7.74 15.91
CA VAL A 517 -4.39 -6.54 15.10
C VAL A 517 -5.68 -6.31 14.32
N MET A 518 -6.27 -5.13 14.47
CA MET A 518 -7.55 -4.79 13.83
C MET A 518 -7.42 -3.50 13.01
N HIS A 519 -7.98 -3.52 11.81
CA HIS A 519 -7.91 -2.40 10.87
C HIS A 519 -9.11 -1.47 11.04
N TYR A 520 -8.84 -0.16 10.94
CA TYR A 520 -9.79 0.93 11.08
C TYR A 520 -9.65 1.94 9.93
N PRO A 521 -10.76 2.49 9.39
CA PRO A 521 -12.14 2.10 9.66
C PRO A 521 -12.40 0.62 9.35
N GLY A 522 -13.25 -0.04 10.13
CA GLY A 522 -13.52 -1.46 9.96
C GLY A 522 -14.21 -1.78 8.62
N PRO A 523 -14.19 -3.04 8.17
CA PRO A 523 -14.84 -3.46 6.93
C PRO A 523 -16.32 -3.07 6.90
N LYS A 524 -16.75 -2.43 5.81
CA LYS A 524 -18.13 -1.97 5.65
C LYS A 524 -19.11 -3.13 5.54
N SER A 525 -20.37 -2.90 5.90
CA SER A 525 -21.46 -3.82 5.55
C SER A 525 -21.66 -3.86 4.03
N PHE A 526 -22.29 -4.91 3.51
CA PHE A 526 -22.57 -5.00 2.07
C PHE A 526 -23.47 -3.85 1.60
N ASP A 527 -24.45 -3.45 2.41
CA ASP A 527 -25.34 -2.31 2.12
C ASP A 527 -24.55 -1.00 2.02
N ASP A 528 -23.62 -0.74 2.94
CA ASP A 528 -22.77 0.45 2.91
C ASP A 528 -21.81 0.44 1.72
N PHE A 529 -21.27 -0.72 1.39
CA PHE A 529 -20.43 -0.91 0.21
C PHE A 529 -21.20 -0.60 -1.09
N MET A 530 -22.42 -1.14 -1.24
CA MET A 530 -23.25 -0.87 -2.42
C MET A 530 -23.71 0.60 -2.50
N LYS A 531 -24.02 1.23 -1.35
CA LYS A 531 -24.28 2.69 -1.28
C LYS A 531 -23.07 3.50 -1.73
N GLN A 532 -21.86 3.08 -1.38
CA GLN A 532 -20.65 3.75 -1.80
C GLN A 532 -20.40 3.62 -3.30
N LEU A 533 -20.54 2.41 -3.85
CA LEU A 533 -20.40 2.19 -5.29
C LEU A 533 -21.41 3.03 -6.09
N THR A 534 -22.69 3.02 -5.70
CA THR A 534 -23.74 3.80 -6.39
C THR A 534 -23.53 5.30 -6.27
N ARG A 535 -22.96 5.81 -5.17
CA ARG A 535 -22.51 7.21 -5.06
C ARG A 535 -21.36 7.52 -6.04
N GLY A 536 -20.45 6.58 -6.28
CA GLY A 536 -19.38 6.72 -7.27
C GLY A 536 -19.87 6.73 -8.72
N PHE A 537 -21.00 6.09 -9.01
CA PHE A 537 -21.62 6.04 -10.35
C PHE A 537 -22.67 7.14 -10.60
N GLY A 538 -23.04 7.95 -9.60
CA GLY A 538 -24.26 8.75 -9.66
C GLY A 538 -24.12 10.19 -9.17
N VAL A 539 -24.22 11.12 -10.13
CA VAL A 539 -25.11 12.30 -10.08
C VAL A 539 -24.98 13.17 -8.81
N SER A 540 -24.23 14.26 -8.94
CA SER A 540 -24.35 15.43 -8.07
C SER A 540 -25.83 15.76 -7.84
N ALA A 541 -26.23 15.91 -6.58
CA ALA A 541 -27.58 16.25 -6.16
C ALA A 541 -28.17 17.41 -6.99
N GLY A 542 -28.95 17.03 -7.98
CA GLY A 542 -29.79 17.86 -8.83
C GLY A 542 -30.80 16.91 -9.45
N GLY A 543 -32.05 16.97 -8.98
CA GLY A 543 -33.07 15.95 -9.23
C GLY A 543 -33.18 15.54 -10.70
N VAL A 544 -32.70 14.34 -11.01
CA VAL A 544 -33.11 13.56 -12.18
C VAL A 544 -33.38 12.16 -11.67
N GLN A 545 -34.65 11.78 -11.72
CA GLN A 545 -35.12 10.45 -11.40
C GLN A 545 -34.58 9.51 -12.47
N LEU A 546 -33.53 8.74 -12.14
CA LEU A 546 -33.02 7.69 -13.00
C LEU A 546 -34.14 6.68 -13.26
N GLY A 547 -34.39 6.39 -14.54
CA GLY A 547 -35.39 5.43 -14.97
C GLY A 547 -35.14 4.06 -14.36
N GLN A 548 -36.23 3.38 -13.98
CA GLN A 548 -36.22 2.01 -13.50
C GLN A 548 -35.52 1.10 -14.53
N GLY A 549 -34.34 0.57 -14.22
CA GLY A 549 -33.68 -0.35 -15.15
C GLY A 549 -32.32 -0.90 -14.77
N THR A 550 -31.58 -0.31 -13.83
CA THR A 550 -30.29 -0.86 -13.39
C THR A 550 -30.20 -0.85 -11.88
N GLY A 551 -30.69 -1.92 -11.27
CA GLY A 551 -30.63 -2.12 -9.83
C GLY A 551 -29.26 -2.65 -9.39
N PRO A 552 -28.91 -2.52 -8.09
CA PRO A 552 -27.71 -3.14 -7.50
C PRO A 552 -27.57 -4.66 -7.80
N LEU A 553 -28.70 -5.33 -8.03
CA LEU A 553 -28.78 -6.75 -8.37
C LEU A 553 -28.31 -7.08 -9.78
N ASP A 554 -28.25 -6.12 -10.71
CA ASP A 554 -27.83 -6.39 -12.09
C ASP A 554 -26.30 -6.54 -12.19
N VAL A 555 -25.54 -5.83 -11.36
CA VAL A 555 -24.07 -5.93 -11.30
C VAL A 555 -23.65 -7.21 -10.58
N VAL A 556 -24.20 -7.47 -9.38
CA VAL A 556 -23.99 -8.73 -8.64
C VAL A 556 -24.53 -9.92 -9.45
N GLY A 557 -25.59 -9.68 -10.22
CA GLY A 557 -26.22 -10.68 -11.06
C GLY A 557 -25.43 -11.06 -12.29
N ALA A 558 -24.60 -10.17 -12.85
CA ALA A 558 -23.70 -10.52 -13.94
C ALA A 558 -22.62 -11.51 -13.46
N ALA A 559 -21.98 -11.25 -12.32
CA ALA A 559 -20.96 -12.13 -11.74
C ALA A 559 -21.54 -13.49 -11.32
N LEU A 560 -22.67 -13.49 -10.59
CA LEU A 560 -23.35 -14.73 -10.19
C LEU A 560 -23.89 -15.52 -11.39
N ARG A 561 -24.28 -14.86 -12.48
CA ARG A 561 -24.78 -15.49 -13.71
C ARG A 561 -23.67 -16.24 -14.45
N ASP A 562 -22.47 -15.68 -14.50
CA ASP A 562 -21.31 -16.35 -15.09
C ASP A 562 -20.91 -17.59 -14.28
N THR A 563 -20.93 -17.52 -12.95
CA THR A 563 -20.58 -18.65 -12.08
C THR A 563 -21.65 -19.75 -12.05
N LEU A 564 -22.94 -19.37 -12.01
CA LEU A 564 -24.04 -20.32 -11.82
C LEU A 564 -24.61 -20.86 -13.14
N GLY A 565 -24.36 -20.17 -14.26
CA GLY A 565 -25.01 -20.40 -15.54
C GLY A 565 -26.48 -19.92 -15.57
N GLU A 566 -26.97 -19.59 -16.76
CA GLU A 566 -28.30 -18.98 -17.01
C GLU A 566 -29.46 -19.63 -16.24
N ARG A 567 -29.47 -20.96 -16.20
CA ARG A 567 -30.58 -21.73 -15.64
C ARG A 567 -30.66 -21.59 -14.13
N ARG A 568 -29.53 -21.61 -13.43
CA ARG A 568 -29.49 -21.45 -11.96
C ARG A 568 -29.59 -19.98 -11.56
N TRP A 569 -29.04 -19.07 -12.37
CA TRP A 569 -29.20 -17.64 -12.19
C TRP A 569 -30.68 -17.22 -12.15
N SER A 570 -31.52 -17.73 -13.06
CA SER A 570 -32.95 -17.40 -13.07
C SER A 570 -33.66 -17.74 -11.75
N GLN A 571 -33.26 -18.84 -11.09
CA GLN A 571 -33.83 -19.28 -9.82
C GLN A 571 -33.32 -18.45 -8.63
N VAL A 572 -32.02 -18.12 -8.65
CA VAL A 572 -31.37 -17.32 -7.60
C VAL A 572 -31.83 -15.86 -7.65
N ARG A 573 -31.93 -15.28 -8.85
CA ARG A 573 -32.44 -13.92 -9.07
C ARG A 573 -33.85 -13.74 -8.52
N ASP A 574 -34.75 -14.68 -8.80
CA ASP A 574 -36.14 -14.60 -8.36
C ASP A 574 -36.26 -14.75 -6.83
N ALA A 575 -35.40 -15.57 -6.21
CA ALA A 575 -35.30 -15.70 -4.75
C ALA A 575 -34.71 -14.46 -4.08
N LEU A 576 -33.65 -13.86 -4.64
CA LEU A 576 -33.03 -12.62 -4.15
C LEU A 576 -34.00 -11.43 -4.24
N ASN A 577 -34.72 -11.31 -5.36
CA ASN A 577 -35.78 -10.32 -5.51
C ASN A 577 -36.88 -10.49 -4.46
N GLY A 578 -37.33 -11.73 -4.22
CA GLY A 578 -38.30 -12.02 -3.16
C GLY A 578 -37.80 -11.69 -1.76
N ALA A 579 -36.52 -11.95 -1.47
CA ALA A 579 -35.90 -11.65 -0.18
C ALA A 579 -35.72 -10.15 0.09
N LEU A 580 -35.36 -9.37 -0.93
CA LEU A 580 -35.25 -7.91 -0.81
C LEU A 580 -36.61 -7.25 -0.65
N LEU A 581 -37.65 -7.76 -1.31
CA LEU A 581 -39.02 -7.30 -1.13
C LEU A 581 -39.57 -7.60 0.28
N LEU A 582 -39.13 -8.68 0.94
CA LEU A 582 -39.48 -8.99 2.33
C LEU A 582 -38.94 -7.98 3.34
N ARG A 583 -37.91 -7.21 2.98
CA ARG A 583 -37.31 -6.20 3.87
C ARG A 583 -38.15 -4.93 3.93
N ASP A 584 -38.74 -4.55 2.80
CA ASP A 584 -39.30 -3.22 2.61
C ASP A 584 -40.84 -3.23 2.56
N GLU A 585 -41.49 -4.40 2.41
CA GLU A 585 -42.95 -4.55 2.33
C GLU A 585 -43.48 -5.71 3.21
N PRO A 586 -44.69 -5.61 3.80
CA PRO A 586 -45.33 -6.74 4.47
C PRO A 586 -45.81 -7.78 3.43
N VAL A 587 -45.17 -8.96 3.44
CA VAL A 587 -45.44 -10.03 2.46
C VAL A 587 -46.00 -11.28 3.15
N ILE A 588 -46.97 -11.95 2.53
CA ILE A 588 -47.46 -13.27 2.95
C ILE A 588 -46.74 -14.34 2.11
N LEU A 589 -45.95 -15.17 2.76
CA LEU A 589 -45.26 -16.30 2.13
C LEU A 589 -46.23 -17.46 1.89
N ILE A 590 -46.56 -17.71 0.62
CA ILE A 590 -47.26 -18.92 0.19
C ILE A 590 -46.42 -19.57 -0.91
N SER A 591 -45.93 -20.78 -0.64
CA SER A 591 -45.13 -21.54 -1.62
C SER A 591 -45.94 -21.87 -2.88
N PRO A 592 -45.38 -21.77 -4.10
CA PRO A 592 -44.24 -20.96 -4.51
C PRO A 592 -44.73 -19.92 -5.54
N ARG A 593 -45.31 -18.81 -5.08
CA ARG A 593 -45.48 -17.57 -5.87
C ARG A 593 -45.93 -16.44 -4.96
N ALA A 594 -45.13 -15.39 -4.87
CA ALA A 594 -45.53 -14.16 -4.16
C ALA A 594 -46.57 -13.40 -5.00
N LEU A 595 -47.68 -13.00 -4.36
CA LEU A 595 -48.66 -12.08 -4.92
C LEU A 595 -48.37 -10.68 -4.37
N ILE A 596 -48.14 -9.73 -5.26
CA ILE A 596 -47.93 -8.32 -4.93
C ILE A 596 -49.28 -7.63 -4.93
N PHE A 597 -49.66 -7.02 -3.81
CA PHE A 597 -50.80 -6.09 -3.76
C PHE A 597 -50.27 -4.70 -4.11
N ARG A 598 -50.88 -4.07 -5.12
CA ARG A 598 -50.59 -2.68 -5.50
C ARG A 598 -51.55 -1.73 -4.81
#